data_AF-A0A9E5YB00-F1
#
_entry.id   AF-A0A9E5YB00-F1
#
_cell.length_a   1.000
_cell.length_b   1.000
_cell.length_c   1.000
_cell.angle_alpha   90.00
_cell.angle_beta   90.00
_cell.angle_gamma   90.00
#
_symmetry.space_group_name_H-M   'P 1'
#
loop_
_entity.id
_entity.type
_entity.pdbx_description
1 polymer ?
#
loop_
_entity_poly.entity_id
_entity_poly.type
_entity_poly.pdbx_seq_one_letter_code
_entity_poly.pdbx_strand_id
1 'polypeptide(L)'
;VGIIIVAVWQYSGYTMALYLAGLRGIGEDLHEAAELDGCNEFQFYTRVAIPLLKPLTFSAIIILAHISLKMFDLIFALAGPDNAGTSHLSLLMYLKTFRGNQLGKGAAISVVLFAMIALFVISYLIRSYWKGKA
;
A
#
# COMPACT_ATOMS: atom_id res chain seq x y z
N VAL A 1 12.74 11.78 -5.47
CA VAL A 1 12.18 11.14 -6.68
C VAL A 1 12.72 9.72 -6.88
N GLY A 2 14.04 9.48 -6.84
CA GLY A 2 14.60 8.12 -6.99
C GLY A 2 13.99 7.06 -6.08
N ILE A 3 13.85 7.35 -4.78
CA ILE A 3 13.18 6.46 -3.80
C ILE A 3 11.75 6.11 -4.23
N ILE A 4 11.00 7.08 -4.76
CA ILE A 4 9.61 6.88 -5.20
C ILE A 4 9.57 5.93 -6.39
N ILE A 5 10.45 6.13 -7.38
CA ILE A 5 10.51 5.27 -8.58
C ILE A 5 10.82 3.83 -8.19
N VAL A 6 11.81 3.62 -7.33
CA VAL A 6 12.19 2.25 -6.89
C VAL A 6 11.07 1.63 -6.03
N ALA A 7 10.42 2.42 -5.16
CA ALA A 7 9.28 1.93 -4.38
C ALA A 7 8.13 1.50 -5.32
N VAL A 8 7.76 2.34 -6.29
CA VAL A 8 6.71 2.02 -7.27
C VAL A 8 7.08 0.77 -8.05
N TRP A 9 8.32 0.64 -8.49
CA TRP A 9 8.80 -0.57 -9.17
C TRP A 9 8.69 -1.81 -8.27
N GLN A 10 9.17 -1.73 -7.04
CA GLN A 10 9.17 -2.86 -6.09
C GLN A 10 7.75 -3.34 -5.77
N TYR A 11 6.79 -2.43 -5.58
CA TYR A 11 5.42 -2.78 -5.22
C TYR A 11 4.47 -2.91 -6.41
N SER A 12 4.94 -2.67 -7.64
CA SER A 12 4.17 -2.89 -8.85
C SER A 12 3.79 -4.37 -9.02
N GLY A 13 4.71 -5.30 -8.73
CA GLY A 13 4.46 -6.74 -8.82
C GLY A 13 3.38 -7.22 -7.85
N TYR A 14 3.41 -6.73 -6.61
CA TYR A 14 2.36 -7.00 -5.62
C TYR A 14 0.99 -6.51 -6.12
N THR A 15 0.94 -5.27 -6.60
CA THR A 15 -0.31 -4.65 -7.08
C THR A 15 -0.83 -5.39 -8.32
N MET A 16 0.04 -5.73 -9.26
CA MET A 16 -0.31 -6.49 -10.47
C MET A 16 -0.90 -7.85 -10.12
N ALA A 17 -0.24 -8.61 -9.23
CA ALA A 17 -0.74 -9.92 -8.81
C ALA A 17 -2.12 -9.82 -8.15
N LEU A 18 -2.33 -8.79 -7.32
CA LEU A 18 -3.61 -8.53 -6.67
C LEU A 18 -4.71 -8.23 -7.69
N TYR A 19 -4.46 -7.35 -8.66
CA TYR A 19 -5.42 -7.03 -9.71
C TYR A 19 -5.69 -8.22 -10.64
N LEU A 20 -4.68 -9.01 -10.98
CA LEU A 20 -4.85 -10.20 -11.81
C LEU A 20 -5.73 -11.24 -11.10
N ALA A 21 -5.55 -11.44 -9.79
CA ALA A 21 -6.42 -12.30 -9.00
C ALA A 21 -7.87 -11.77 -8.97
N GLY A 22 -8.04 -10.45 -8.84
CA GLY A 22 -9.35 -9.81 -8.90
C GLY A 22 -10.05 -9.96 -10.25
N LEU A 23 -9.33 -9.70 -11.35
CA LEU A 23 -9.86 -9.81 -12.71
C LEU A 23 -10.25 -11.26 -13.04
N ARG A 24 -9.46 -12.24 -12.62
CA ARG A 24 -9.81 -13.66 -12.77
C ARG A 24 -11.04 -14.09 -11.97
N GLY A 25 -11.42 -13.32 -10.97
CA GLY A 25 -12.65 -13.54 -10.21
C GLY A 25 -13.91 -12.99 -10.89
N ILE A 26 -13.77 -12.23 -11.98
CA ILE A 26 -14.91 -11.74 -12.76
C ILE A 26 -15.38 -12.87 -13.68
N GLY A 27 -16.66 -13.26 -13.54
CA GLY A 27 -17.25 -14.32 -14.35
C GLY A 27 -17.39 -13.93 -15.81
N GLU A 28 -17.25 -14.92 -16.70
CA GLU A 28 -17.40 -14.78 -18.15
C GLU A 28 -18.80 -14.26 -18.53
N ASP A 29 -19.84 -14.69 -17.80
CA ASP A 29 -21.22 -14.21 -17.95
C ASP A 29 -21.35 -12.67 -17.90
N LEU A 30 -20.54 -11.99 -17.09
CA LEU A 30 -20.57 -10.52 -16.97
C LEU A 30 -19.93 -9.85 -18.20
N HIS A 31 -18.97 -10.51 -18.82
CA HIS A 31 -18.34 -10.05 -20.06
C HIS A 31 -19.29 -10.24 -21.24
N GLU A 32 -19.92 -11.42 -21.36
CA GLU A 32 -20.94 -11.70 -22.38
C GLU A 32 -22.13 -10.73 -22.26
N ALA A 33 -22.63 -10.48 -21.05
CA ALA A 33 -23.72 -9.53 -20.83
C ALA A 33 -23.35 -8.10 -21.26
N ALA A 34 -22.12 -7.66 -20.97
CA ALA A 34 -21.66 -6.34 -21.39
C ALA A 34 -21.50 -6.24 -22.92
N GLU A 35 -21.09 -7.31 -23.59
CA GLU A 35 -21.02 -7.39 -25.05
C GLU A 35 -22.43 -7.31 -25.68
N LEU A 36 -23.42 -8.00 -25.10
CA LEU A 36 -24.83 -7.90 -25.52
C LEU A 36 -25.40 -6.48 -25.35
N ASP A 37 -24.96 -5.75 -24.32
CA ASP A 37 -25.28 -4.33 -24.11
C ASP A 37 -24.51 -3.36 -25.05
N GLY A 38 -23.69 -3.91 -25.97
CA GLY A 38 -22.94 -3.14 -26.96
C GLY A 38 -21.66 -2.49 -26.42
N CYS A 39 -21.15 -2.92 -25.26
CA CYS A 39 -19.87 -2.46 -24.76
C CYS A 39 -18.71 -3.08 -25.56
N ASN A 40 -17.77 -2.25 -26.01
CA ASN A 40 -16.50 -2.76 -26.53
C ASN A 40 -15.55 -3.15 -25.39
N GLU A 41 -14.48 -3.88 -25.71
CA GLU A 41 -13.46 -4.34 -24.73
C GLU A 41 -12.94 -3.22 -23.82
N PHE A 42 -12.60 -2.05 -24.37
CA PHE A 42 -12.10 -0.94 -23.57
C PHE A 42 -13.15 -0.38 -22.60
N GLN A 43 -14.42 -0.31 -23.05
CA GLN A 43 -15.55 0.09 -22.22
C GLN A 43 -15.82 -0.94 -21.12
N PHE A 44 -15.70 -2.24 -21.42
CA PHE A 44 -15.81 -3.30 -20.41
C PHE A 44 -14.79 -3.10 -19.28
N TYR A 45 -13.50 -2.96 -19.60
CA TYR A 45 -12.49 -2.79 -18.57
C TYR A 45 -12.69 -1.50 -17.75
N THR A 46 -12.96 -0.38 -18.41
CA THR A 46 -13.04 0.93 -17.73
C THR A 46 -14.36 1.17 -17.00
N ARG A 47 -15.48 0.64 -17.50
CA ARG A 47 -16.83 0.90 -16.95
C ARG A 47 -17.38 -0.25 -16.12
N VAL A 48 -16.92 -1.48 -16.34
CA VAL A 48 -17.41 -2.68 -15.65
C VAL A 48 -16.33 -3.26 -14.74
N ALA A 49 -15.24 -3.78 -15.32
CA ALA A 49 -14.25 -4.56 -14.57
C ALA A 49 -13.51 -3.74 -13.51
N ILE A 50 -12.90 -2.59 -13.87
CA ILE A 50 -12.14 -1.76 -12.93
C ILE A 50 -13.05 -1.21 -11.81
N PRO A 51 -14.26 -0.68 -12.09
CA PRO A 51 -15.19 -0.28 -11.04
C PRO A 51 -15.59 -1.40 -10.09
N LEU A 52 -15.74 -2.65 -10.58
CA LEU A 52 -16.02 -3.81 -9.75
C LEU A 52 -14.87 -4.13 -8.78
N LEU A 53 -13.62 -3.87 -9.21
CA LEU A 53 -12.41 -4.04 -8.40
C LEU A 53 -12.13 -2.89 -7.42
N LYS A 54 -12.99 -1.86 -7.32
CA LYS A 54 -12.83 -0.76 -6.35
C LYS A 54 -12.54 -1.22 -4.90
N PRO A 55 -13.21 -2.24 -4.34
CA PRO A 55 -12.91 -2.72 -3.00
C PRO A 55 -11.48 -3.26 -2.89
N LEU A 56 -11.01 -3.95 -3.93
CA LEU A 56 -9.64 -4.49 -4.02
C LEU A 56 -8.60 -3.37 -4.13
N THR A 57 -8.87 -2.34 -4.95
CA THR A 57 -8.03 -1.13 -5.02
C THR A 57 -7.90 -0.46 -3.67
N PHE A 58 -9.02 -0.31 -2.93
CA PHE A 58 -9.00 0.31 -1.62
C PHE A 58 -8.14 -0.48 -0.63
N SER A 59 -8.27 -1.82 -0.63
CA SER A 59 -7.41 -2.70 0.17
C SER A 59 -5.93 -2.56 -0.20
N ALA A 60 -5.61 -2.50 -1.49
CA ALA A 60 -4.24 -2.31 -1.98
C ALA A 60 -3.63 -0.99 -1.49
N ILE A 61 -4.36 0.12 -1.61
CA ILE A 61 -3.93 1.44 -1.17
C ILE A 61 -3.62 1.43 0.33
N ILE A 62 -4.48 0.82 1.14
CA ILE A 62 -4.26 0.75 2.59
C ILE A 62 -3.00 -0.08 2.91
N ILE A 63 -2.82 -1.23 2.27
CA ILE A 63 -1.64 -2.08 2.50
C ILE A 63 -0.36 -1.35 2.09
N LEU A 64 -0.36 -0.69 0.93
CA LEU A 64 0.79 0.09 0.44
C LEU A 64 1.08 1.31 1.33
N ALA A 65 0.05 2.00 1.82
CA ALA A 65 0.20 3.10 2.76
C ALA A 65 0.83 2.61 4.08
N HIS A 66 0.36 1.49 4.61
CA HIS A 66 0.96 0.84 5.79
C HIS A 66 2.45 0.54 5.60
N ILE A 67 2.82 -0.03 4.44
CA ILE A 67 4.22 -0.34 4.12
C ILE A 67 5.04 0.95 4.02
N SER A 68 4.52 1.97 3.34
CA SER A 68 5.18 3.27 3.17
C SER A 68 5.52 3.93 4.50
N LEU A 69 4.61 3.89 5.48
CA LEU A 69 4.82 4.50 6.80
C LEU A 69 6.02 3.93 7.57
N LYS A 70 6.36 2.66 7.36
CA LYS A 70 7.49 1.98 8.03
C LYS A 70 8.68 1.69 7.11
N MET A 71 8.72 2.30 5.93
CA MET A 71 9.71 2.01 4.90
C MET A 71 11.11 2.51 5.29
N PHE A 72 11.86 1.68 6.01
CA PHE A 72 13.23 1.98 6.41
C PHE A 72 14.24 1.47 5.39
N ASP A 73 14.17 0.18 5.06
CA ASP A 73 15.23 -0.52 4.31
C ASP A 73 15.51 0.13 2.95
N LEU A 74 14.46 0.42 2.19
CA LEU A 74 14.59 1.04 0.87
C LEU A 74 15.18 2.46 0.95
N ILE A 75 14.71 3.26 1.91
CA ILE A 75 15.18 4.64 2.09
C ILE A 75 16.65 4.61 2.52
N PHE A 76 17.00 3.76 3.47
CA PHE A 76 18.35 3.62 3.95
C PHE A 76 19.31 3.11 2.87
N ALA A 77 18.90 2.12 2.07
CA ALA A 77 19.73 1.57 1.00
C ALA A 77 20.02 2.59 -0.12
N LEU A 78 19.04 3.42 -0.48
CA LEU A 78 19.17 4.37 -1.59
C LEU A 78 19.74 5.72 -1.19
N ALA A 79 19.32 6.24 -0.04
CA ALA A 79 19.71 7.58 0.43
C ALA A 79 20.87 7.51 1.41
N GLY A 80 21.09 6.36 2.05
CA GLY A 80 21.97 6.29 3.20
C GLY A 80 21.46 7.13 4.37
N PRO A 81 22.21 7.12 5.47
CA PRO A 81 21.83 7.83 6.69
C PRO A 81 22.10 9.35 6.67
N ASP A 82 22.87 9.84 5.70
CA ASP A 82 23.33 11.24 5.62
C ASP A 82 22.43 12.13 4.73
N ASN A 83 21.55 11.54 3.92
CA ASN A 83 20.53 12.27 3.15
C ASN A 83 19.31 12.65 4.02
N ALA A 84 19.60 13.37 5.11
CA ALA A 84 18.68 13.85 6.14
C ALA A 84 17.51 14.72 5.63
N GLY A 85 17.48 15.08 4.34
CA GLY A 85 16.34 15.73 3.71
C GLY A 85 15.10 14.83 3.55
N THR A 86 15.26 13.50 3.64
CA THR A 86 14.11 12.58 3.68
C THR A 86 13.71 12.39 5.14
N SER A 87 12.81 13.24 5.63
CA SER A 87 12.30 13.21 7.02
C SER A 87 11.36 12.03 7.28
N HIS A 88 11.81 10.80 7.00
CA HIS A 88 11.04 9.59 7.26
C HIS A 88 11.21 9.13 8.70
N LEU A 89 10.11 8.83 9.38
CA LEU A 89 10.12 8.56 10.81
C LEU A 89 10.94 7.31 11.18
N SER A 90 10.92 6.29 10.33
CA SER A 90 11.72 5.07 10.53
C SER A 90 13.22 5.32 10.40
N LEU A 91 13.64 6.23 9.51
CA LEU A 91 15.03 6.65 9.41
C LEU A 91 15.45 7.47 10.64
N LEU A 92 14.59 8.38 11.10
CA LEU A 92 14.83 9.19 12.29
C LEU A 92 15.00 8.31 13.55
N MET A 93 14.18 7.26 13.68
CA MET A 93 14.34 6.24 14.73
C MET A 93 15.75 5.64 14.69
N TYR A 94 16.20 5.17 13.52
CA TYR A 94 17.52 4.56 13.35
C TYR A 94 18.65 5.54 13.70
N LEU A 95 18.58 6.76 13.17
CA LEU A 95 19.60 7.79 13.41
C LEU A 95 19.73 8.14 14.89
N LYS A 96 18.62 8.28 15.62
CA LYS A 96 18.66 8.56 17.07
C LYS A 96 19.16 7.38 17.88
N THR A 97 18.75 6.16 17.52
CA THR A 97 19.11 4.95 18.25
C THR A 97 20.58 4.58 18.07
N PHE A 98 20.99 4.35 16.82
CA PHE A 98 22.27 3.71 16.52
C PHE A 98 23.39 4.70 16.24
N ARG A 99 23.12 5.82 15.55
CA ARG A 99 24.14 6.86 15.31
C ARG A 99 24.27 7.84 16.46
N GLY A 100 23.14 8.23 17.05
CA GLY A 100 23.10 9.20 18.15
C GLY A 100 23.29 8.62 19.54
N ASN A 101 23.38 7.29 19.68
CA ASN A 101 23.41 6.55 20.95
C ASN A 101 22.30 6.97 21.94
N GLN A 102 21.17 7.45 21.43
CA GLN A 102 20.03 7.96 22.20
C GLN A 102 18.91 6.92 22.21
N LEU A 103 19.18 5.77 22.83
CA LEU A 103 18.26 4.62 22.86
C LEU A 103 16.87 4.99 23.37
N GLY A 104 16.76 5.82 24.41
CA GLY A 104 15.46 6.26 24.95
C GLY A 104 14.62 7.05 23.95
N LYS A 105 15.24 7.93 23.16
CA LYS A 105 14.54 8.67 22.10
C LYS A 105 14.15 7.76 20.95
N GLY A 106 15.06 6.85 20.56
CA GLY A 106 14.80 5.80 19.58
C GLY A 106 13.56 4.97 19.93
N ALA A 107 13.50 4.47 21.16
CA ALA A 107 12.37 3.72 21.68
C ALA A 107 11.06 4.53 21.66
N ALA A 108 11.09 5.79 22.08
CA ALA A 108 9.91 6.66 22.03
C ALA A 108 9.38 6.85 20.60
N ILE A 109 10.28 7.07 19.63
CA ILE A 109 9.92 7.17 18.21
C ILE A 109 9.28 5.86 17.72
N SER A 110 9.85 4.70 18.07
CA SER A 110 9.30 3.39 17.70
C SER A 110 7.90 3.17 18.25
N VAL A 111 7.64 3.55 19.50
CA VAL A 111 6.31 3.42 20.13
C VAL A 111 5.28 4.31 19.43
N VAL A 112 5.65 5.55 19.10
CA VAL A 112 4.78 6.47 18.35
C VAL A 112 4.50 5.93 16.94
N LEU A 113 5.52 5.45 16.23
CA LEU A 113 5.37 4.83 14.92
C LEU A 113 4.46 3.60 14.98
N PHE A 114 4.64 2.74 15.97
CA PHE A 114 3.80 1.58 16.22
C PHE A 114 2.34 1.99 16.45
N ALA A 115 2.08 2.96 17.33
CA ALA A 115 0.73 3.42 17.62
C ALA A 115 0.02 3.98 16.38
N MET A 116 0.71 4.78 15.56
CA MET A 116 0.15 5.31 14.31
C MET A 116 -0.19 4.20 13.32
N ILE A 117 0.72 3.26 13.12
CA ILE A 117 0.49 2.13 12.22
C ILE A 117 -0.63 1.23 12.74
N ALA A 118 -0.66 0.93 14.04
CA ALA A 118 -1.69 0.13 14.66
C ALA A 118 -3.06 0.78 14.50
N LEU A 119 -3.17 2.09 14.76
CA LEU A 119 -4.41 2.84 14.57
C LEU A 119 -4.88 2.77 13.11
N PHE A 120 -3.98 2.93 12.15
CA PHE A 120 -4.29 2.86 10.73
C PHE A 120 -4.77 1.47 10.30
N VAL A 121 -4.03 0.41 10.67
CA VAL A 121 -4.32 -0.98 10.27
C VAL A 121 -5.56 -1.52 10.98
N ILE A 122 -5.72 -1.27 12.29
CA ILE A 122 -6.89 -1.72 13.05
C ILE A 122 -8.17 -1.08 12.52
N SER A 123 -8.15 0.23 12.24
CA SER A 123 -9.30 0.93 11.65
C SER A 123 -9.73 0.31 10.33
N TYR A 124 -8.76 -0.08 9.49
CA TYR A 124 -9.02 -0.77 8.24
C TYR A 124 -9.59 -2.18 8.45
N LEU A 125 -8.98 -2.99 9.32
CA LEU A 125 -9.41 -4.36 9.60
C LEU A 125 -10.83 -4.41 10.15
N ILE A 126 -11.17 -3.48 11.05
CA ILE A 126 -12.54 -3.32 11.55
C ILE A 126 -13.47 -3.07 10.35
N ARG A 127 -13.18 -2.06 9.53
CA ARG A 127 -14.03 -1.72 8.37
C ARG A 127 -14.16 -2.88 7.37
N SER A 128 -13.10 -3.64 7.10
CA SER A 128 -13.17 -4.77 6.18
C SER A 128 -13.96 -5.94 6.76
N TYR A 129 -13.80 -6.22 8.06
CA TYR A 129 -14.54 -7.26 8.77
C TYR A 129 -16.05 -7.02 8.74
N TRP A 130 -16.48 -5.78 9.00
CA TRP A 130 -17.90 -5.43 8.94
C TRP A 130 -18.47 -5.52 7.51
N LYS A 131 -17.69 -5.17 6.49
CA LYS A 131 -18.12 -5.32 5.09
C LYS A 131 -18.23 -6.77 4.62
N GLY A 132 -17.46 -7.69 5.19
CA GLY A 132 -17.53 -9.12 4.83
C GLY A 132 -18.74 -9.86 5.40
N LYS A 133 -19.53 -9.22 6.28
CA LYS A 133 -20.75 -9.79 6.87
C LYS A 133 -22.05 -9.27 6.24
N ALA A 134 -21.97 -8.24 5.41
CA ALA A 134 -23.10 -7.66 4.69
C ALA A 134 -23.14 -8.23 3.27
#